data_AF-A0A2V7GNW3-F1
#
_entry.id   AF-A0A2V7GNW3-F1
#
_cell.length_a   1.000
_cell.length_b   1.000
_cell.length_c   1.000
_cell.angle_alpha   90.00
_cell.angle_beta   90.00
_cell.angle_gamma   90.00
#
_symmetry.space_group_name_H-M   'P 1'
#
loop_
_entity.id
_entity.type
_entity.pdbx_description
1 polymer ?
#
loop_
_entity_poly.entity_id
_entity_poly.type
_entity_poly.pdbx_seq_one_letter_code
_entity_poly.pdbx_strand_id
1 'polypeptide(L)' 'MPRHLPLGAGGEFDRLRAIFTRLGDAAAELGDDCALVSLDDVTLAVSIDCSYEGVHFRTDWLSFEEIGWRAGAAA' A
#
# COMPACT_ATOMS: atom_id res chain seq x y z
N MET A 1 3.91 22.75 4.16
CA MET A 1 4.45 22.04 2.98
C MET A 1 4.02 20.60 3.12
N PRO A 2 3.24 20.04 2.18
CA PRO A 2 2.89 18.62 2.20
C PRO A 2 4.19 17.81 2.21
N ARG A 3 4.28 16.81 3.10
CA ARG A 3 5.53 16.12 3.40
C ARG A 3 5.39 14.63 3.10
N HIS A 4 4.84 14.32 1.92
CA HIS A 4 4.94 12.98 1.36
C HIS A 4 6.40 12.55 1.23
N LEU A 5 6.66 11.27 1.47
CA LEU A 5 8.00 10.70 1.32
C LEU A 5 8.46 10.78 -0.14
N PRO A 6 9.76 11.03 -0.38
CA PRO A 6 10.29 11.09 -1.74
C PRO A 6 10.19 9.72 -2.41
N LEU A 7 9.43 9.66 -3.52
CA LEU A 7 9.24 8.44 -4.31
C LEU A 7 10.42 8.15 -5.24
N GLY A 8 10.68 6.85 -5.47
CA GLY A 8 11.68 6.36 -6.42
C GLY A 8 11.34 6.64 -7.90
N ALA A 9 12.21 6.22 -8.82
CA ALA A 9 11.97 6.33 -10.27
C ALA A 9 11.18 5.11 -10.80
N GLY A 10 10.43 5.29 -11.90
CA GLY A 10 9.76 4.20 -12.61
C GLY A 10 8.24 4.35 -12.68
N GLY A 11 7.61 3.54 -13.54
CA GLY A 11 6.20 3.71 -13.91
C GLY A 11 5.19 3.56 -12.76
N GLU A 12 5.51 2.75 -11.75
CA GLU A 12 4.70 2.64 -10.53
C GLU A 12 4.72 3.95 -9.73
N PHE A 13 5.91 4.47 -9.43
CA PHE A 13 6.05 5.73 -8.72
C PHE A 13 5.52 6.92 -9.53
N ASP A 14 5.60 6.90 -10.86
CA ASP A 14 4.98 7.92 -11.71
C ASP A 14 3.45 7.90 -11.59
N ARG A 15 2.85 6.71 -11.47
CA ARG A 15 1.43 6.58 -11.19
C ARG A 15 1.07 7.09 -9.79
N LEU A 16 1.87 6.80 -8.77
CA LEU A 16 1.67 7.36 -7.43
C LEU A 16 1.76 8.90 -7.44
N ARG A 17 2.74 9.48 -8.12
CA ARG A 17 2.83 10.95 -8.31
C ARG A 17 1.57 11.52 -8.98
N ALA A 18 1.03 10.84 -9.99
CA ALA A 18 -0.21 11.26 -10.64
C ALA A 18 -1.42 11.20 -9.69
N ILE A 19 -1.52 10.16 -8.85
CA ILE A 19 -2.55 10.03 -7.82
C ILE A 19 -2.41 11.15 -6.79
N PHE A 20 -1.20 11.38 -6.27
CA PHE A 20 -0.94 12.44 -5.29
C PHE A 20 -1.32 13.82 -5.85
N THR A 21 -0.94 14.09 -7.11
CA THR A 21 -1.33 15.33 -7.82
C THR A 21 -2.84 15.48 -7.91
N ARG A 22 -3.57 14.38 -8.18
CA ARG A 22 -5.04 14.39 -8.28
C ARG A 22 -5.72 14.61 -6.93
N LEU A 23 -5.13 14.14 -5.84
CA LEU A 23 -5.64 14.27 -4.47
C LEU A 23 -5.31 15.62 -3.83
N GLY A 24 -4.25 16.31 -4.30
CA GLY A 24 -3.87 17.63 -3.81
C GLY A 24 -3.49 17.59 -2.33
N ASP A 25 -4.08 18.49 -1.52
CA ASP A 25 -3.77 18.59 -0.08
C ASP A 25 -4.09 17.30 0.70
N ALA A 26 -5.02 16.48 0.22
CA ALA A 26 -5.33 15.19 0.84
C ALA A 26 -4.17 14.17 0.72
N ALA A 27 -3.21 14.41 -0.18
CA ALA A 27 -2.02 13.58 -0.32
C ALA A 27 -0.85 14.00 0.59
N ALA A 28 -1.04 15.01 1.45
CA ALA A 28 0.07 15.62 2.20
C ALA A 28 0.87 14.66 3.08
N GLU A 29 0.24 13.56 3.51
CA GLU A 29 0.82 12.54 4.41
C GLU A 29 0.97 11.17 3.75
N LEU A 30 0.82 11.07 2.42
CA LEU A 30 0.98 9.78 1.71
C LEU A 30 2.44 9.41 1.47
N GLY A 31 2.69 8.12 1.22
CA GLY A 31 3.99 7.59 0.78
C GLY A 31 4.76 6.81 1.84
N ASP A 32 4.19 6.62 3.03
CA ASP A 32 4.66 5.66 4.04
C ASP A 32 4.00 4.28 3.80
N ASP A 33 4.42 3.27 4.55
CA ASP A 33 3.95 1.87 4.39
C ASP A 33 2.47 1.70 4.77
N CYS A 34 1.91 2.61 5.57
CA CYS A 34 0.49 2.64 5.91
C CYS A 34 0.00 4.07 6.16
N ALA A 35 -1.32 4.26 6.11
CA ALA A 35 -1.95 5.51 6.54
C ALA A 35 -2.25 5.45 8.03
N LEU A 36 -1.88 6.50 8.77
CA LEU A 36 -2.30 6.67 10.17
C LEU A 36 -3.60 7.46 10.23
N VAL A 37 -4.64 6.88 10.82
CA VAL A 37 -5.96 7.48 10.98
C VAL A 37 -6.23 7.68 12.46
N SER A 38 -6.26 8.93 12.91
CA SER A 38 -6.61 9.26 14.30
C SER A 38 -8.13 9.17 14.51
N LEU A 39 -8.53 8.41 15.54
CA LEU A 39 -9.89 8.24 16.02
C LEU A 39 -9.91 8.48 17.54
N ASP A 40 -10.34 9.68 17.94
CA ASP A 40 -10.32 10.12 19.35
C ASP A 40 -8.98 9.78 20.04
N ASP A 41 -8.98 8.86 21.00
CA ASP A 41 -7.82 8.46 21.80
C ASP A 41 -6.99 7.32 21.16
N VAL A 42 -7.34 6.86 19.96
CA VAL A 42 -6.69 5.75 19.26
C VAL A 42 -6.17 6.23 17.91
N THR A 43 -5.02 5.71 17.49
CA THR A 43 -4.55 5.85 16.10
C THR A 43 -4.54 4.48 15.44
N LEU A 44 -5.23 4.37 14.31
CA LEU A 44 -5.24 3.16 13.49
C LEU A 44 -4.18 3.27 12.41
N ALA A 45 -3.37 2.22 12.24
CA ALA A 45 -2.59 2.02 11.03
C ALA A 45 -3.44 1.24 10.02
N VAL A 46 -3.62 1.80 8.83
CA VAL A 46 -4.45 1.21 7.78
C VAL A 46 -3.58 1.03 6.53
N SER A 47 -3.43 -0.22 6.10
CA SER A 47 -2.75 -0.60 4.87
C SER A 47 -3.63 -1.50 4.02
N ILE A 48 -3.26 -1.64 2.75
CA ILE A 48 -3.85 -2.61 1.83
C ILE A 48 -2.78 -3.12 0.87
N ASP A 49 -2.76 -4.44 0.70
CA ASP A 49 -1.94 -5.11 -0.29
C ASP A 49 -2.76 -6.05 -1.17
N CYS A 50 -2.18 -6.44 -2.31
CA CYS A 50 -2.82 -7.35 -3.25
C CYS A 50 -1.90 -8.53 -3.57
N SER A 51 -2.46 -9.75 -3.50
CA SER A 51 -1.82 -10.97 -3.97
C SER A 51 -2.54 -11.47 -5.23
N TYR A 52 -1.78 -11.66 -6.30
CA TYR A 52 -2.29 -12.05 -7.63
C TYR A 52 -1.60 -13.32 -8.11
N GLU A 53 -2.38 -14.26 -8.65
CA GLU A 53 -1.85 -15.46 -9.27
C GLU A 53 -0.99 -15.10 -10.51
N GLY A 54 0.14 -15.77 -10.66
CA GLY A 54 1.11 -15.51 -11.74
C GLY A 54 2.06 -14.33 -11.47
N VAL A 55 1.85 -13.57 -10.38
CA VAL A 55 2.76 -12.50 -9.91
C VAL A 55 3.33 -12.84 -8.54
N HIS A 56 2.45 -13.09 -7.57
CA HIS A 56 2.81 -13.28 -6.17
C HIS A 56 2.75 -14.75 -5.74
N PHE A 57 1.88 -15.54 -6.35
CA PHE A 57 1.73 -16.96 -6.08
C PHE A 57 1.31 -17.74 -7.34
N ARG A 58 1.32 -19.07 -7.24
CA ARG A 58 0.64 -19.97 -8.18
C ARG A 58 -0.05 -21.09 -7.41
N THR A 59 -1.27 -21.43 -7.82
CA THR A 59 -2.08 -22.47 -7.12
C THR A 59 -1.56 -23.90 -7.32
N ASP A 60 -0.71 -24.13 -8.32
CA ASP A 60 0.00 -25.41 -8.47
C ASP A 60 1.26 -25.53 -7.59
N TRP A 61 1.67 -24.45 -6.91
CA TRP A 61 2.83 -24.43 -6.01
C TRP A 61 2.45 -24.32 -4.53
N LEU A 62 1.38 -23.59 -4.22
CA LEU A 62 0.96 -23.29 -2.85
C LEU A 62 -0.51 -23.66 -2.65
N SER A 63 -0.82 -24.18 -1.48
CA SER A 63 -2.20 -24.35 -1.02
C SER A 63 -2.86 -22.98 -0.77
N PHE A 64 -4.20 -22.95 -0.77
CA PHE A 64 -4.93 -21.71 -0.44
C PHE A 64 -4.66 -21.20 0.98
N GLU A 65 -4.36 -22.09 1.92
CA GLU A 65 -3.99 -21.70 3.28
C GLU A 65 -2.63 -20.98 3.31
N GLU A 66 -1.62 -21.50 2.61
CA GLU A 66 -0.31 -20.84 2.49
C GLU A 66 -0.40 -19.50 1.75
N ILE A 67 -1.23 -19.42 0.71
CA ILE A 67 -1.50 -18.17 0.00
C ILE A 67 -2.13 -17.15 0.96
N GLY A 68 -3.14 -17.57 1.73
CA GLY A 68 -3.80 -16.72 2.71
C GLY A 68 -2.83 -16.22 3.79
N TRP A 69 -1.96 -17.10 4.31
CA TRP A 69 -1.00 -16.72 5.34
C TRP A 69 0.03 -15.72 4.83
N ARG A 70 0.52 -15.90 3.60
CA ARG A 70 1.45 -14.94 2.97
C ARG A 70 0.78 -13.61 2.66
N ALA A 71 -0.45 -13.61 2.15
CA ALA A 71 -1.19 -12.39 1.87
C ALA A 71 -1.46 -11.59 3.14
N GLY A 72 -1.85 -12.26 4.23
CA GLY A 72 -2.09 -11.61 5.52
C GLY A 72 -0.81 -11.13 6.20
N ALA A 73 0.34 -11.81 5.99
CA ALA A 73 1.62 -11.39 6.56
C ALA A 73 2.30 -10.25 5.79
N ALA A 74 1.92 -10.02 4.53
CA ALA A 74 2.44 -8.91 3.72
C ALA A 74 1.75 -7.58 4.05
N ALA A 75 0.44 -7.63 4.35
CA ALA A 75 -0.42 -6.47 4.59
C ALA A 75 -0.20 -5.79 5.95
#